data_AF-A0A950GBR1-F1
#
_entry.id   AF-A0A950GBR1-F1
#
_cell.length_a   1.000
_cell.length_b   1.000
_cell.length_c   1.000
_cell.angle_alpha   90.00
_cell.angle_beta   90.00
_cell.angle_gamma   90.00
#
_symmetry.space_group_name_H-M   'P 1'
#
loop_
_entity.id
_entity.type
_entity.pdbx_description
1 polymer ?
#
loop_
_entity_poly.entity_id
_entity_poly.type
_entity_poly.pdbx_seq_one_letter_code
_entity_poly.pdbx_strand_id
1 'polypeptide(L)'
;MAEIQTIVMPKWGLAMQEGMVTNWNVDLGATISKGDEIMDVETAKIANAFESPVAGKLRRKVVDEGETVPVGALLGVIAEDAVSDADIDAFVSDFQAKFAESQAATAGAAQQEPEVVEADGIRLRYLKLGDAEGDPVIFLHGYGADLNNWLFNQPAIAEHRTTYALDLPGHGGSTKDVGEGTVPALAKAV
;
A
#
# COMPACT_ATOMS: atom_id res chain seq x y z
N MET A 1 17.05 -10.35 -18.97
CA MET A 1 16.15 -11.29 -18.26
C MET A 1 14.76 -10.89 -18.69
N ALA A 2 13.97 -11.81 -19.23
CA ALA A 2 12.62 -11.48 -19.68
C ALA A 2 11.81 -11.01 -18.46
N GLU A 3 11.26 -9.80 -18.54
CA GLU A 3 10.69 -9.10 -17.39
C GLU A 3 9.17 -9.27 -17.37
N ILE A 4 8.65 -9.79 -16.26
CA ILE A 4 7.22 -9.84 -15.98
C ILE A 4 6.80 -8.46 -15.47
N GLN A 5 5.86 -7.82 -16.16
CA GLN A 5 5.37 -6.49 -15.83
C GLN A 5 3.91 -6.56 -15.38
N THR A 6 3.61 -5.89 -14.27
CA THR A 6 2.28 -5.92 -13.65
C THR A 6 1.43 -4.74 -14.09
N ILE A 7 0.18 -5.00 -14.45
CA ILE A 7 -0.87 -3.99 -14.51
C ILE A 7 -1.64 -4.06 -13.18
N VAL A 8 -1.59 -3.00 -12.40
CA VAL A 8 -2.27 -2.92 -11.10
C VAL A 8 -3.35 -1.85 -11.10
N MET A 9 -4.36 -1.99 -10.24
CA MET A 9 -5.42 -1.01 -10.06
C MET A 9 -4.82 0.36 -9.71
N PRO A 10 -5.00 1.40 -10.56
CA PRO A 10 -4.38 2.70 -10.34
C PRO A 10 -5.00 3.43 -9.14
N LYS A 11 -4.25 4.40 -8.61
CA LYS A 11 -4.76 5.38 -7.63
C LYS A 11 -5.13 6.68 -8.35
N TRP A 12 -6.40 6.87 -8.66
CA TRP A 12 -6.93 8.14 -9.21
C TRP A 12 -7.52 9.01 -8.09
N GLY A 13 -6.61 9.67 -7.36
CA GLY A 13 -6.95 10.62 -6.31
C GLY A 13 -6.73 10.06 -4.90
N LEU A 14 -6.49 10.97 -3.94
CA LEU A 14 -6.04 10.62 -2.59
C LEU A 14 -7.02 9.70 -1.83
N ALA A 15 -8.33 9.91 -2.04
CA ALA A 15 -9.38 9.21 -1.31
C ALA A 15 -9.85 7.90 -1.98
N MET A 16 -9.38 7.55 -3.18
CA MET A 16 -9.80 6.33 -3.88
C MET A 16 -9.27 5.09 -3.16
N GLN A 17 -10.13 4.15 -2.76
CA GLN A 17 -9.71 2.91 -2.10
C GLN A 17 -9.77 1.70 -3.04
N GLU A 18 -10.70 1.72 -3.98
CA GLU A 18 -10.99 0.64 -4.92
C GLU A 18 -11.49 1.22 -6.25
N GLY A 19 -11.48 0.38 -7.28
CA GLY A 19 -12.05 0.65 -8.59
C GLY A 19 -12.64 -0.62 -9.19
N MET A 20 -13.62 -0.45 -10.07
CA MET A 20 -14.26 -1.51 -10.84
C MET A 20 -13.66 -1.56 -12.24
N VAL A 21 -13.27 -2.75 -12.69
CA VAL A 21 -12.90 -2.96 -14.10
C VAL A 21 -14.20 -3.14 -14.87
N THR A 22 -14.61 -2.15 -15.66
CA THR A 22 -15.89 -2.21 -16.38
C THR A 22 -15.78 -2.97 -17.70
N ASN A 23 -14.63 -2.85 -18.38
CA ASN A 23 -14.40 -3.50 -19.65
C ASN A 23 -12.91 -3.72 -19.91
N TRP A 24 -12.52 -4.85 -20.50
CA TRP A 24 -11.20 -5.01 -21.09
C TRP A 24 -11.25 -4.67 -22.58
N ASN A 25 -10.52 -3.63 -22.98
CA ASN A 25 -10.50 -3.14 -24.37
C ASN A 25 -9.56 -3.96 -25.27
N VAL A 26 -8.80 -4.90 -24.70
CA VAL A 26 -7.83 -5.77 -25.39
C VAL A 26 -8.02 -7.24 -25.03
N ASP A 27 -7.76 -8.12 -25.99
CA ASP A 27 -7.83 -9.57 -25.80
C ASP A 27 -6.58 -10.17 -25.15
N LEU A 28 -6.75 -11.33 -24.52
CA LEU A 28 -5.61 -12.11 -24.03
C LEU A 28 -4.69 -12.49 -25.20
N GLY A 29 -3.38 -12.27 -25.04
CA GLY A 29 -2.39 -12.51 -26.07
C GLY A 29 -2.19 -11.33 -27.05
N ALA A 30 -2.94 -10.24 -26.91
CA ALA A 30 -2.75 -9.03 -27.71
C ALA A 30 -1.39 -8.38 -27.42
N THR A 31 -0.80 -7.77 -28.45
CA THR A 31 0.38 -6.91 -28.30
C THR A 31 -0.09 -5.49 -27.97
N ILE A 32 0.43 -4.95 -26.88
CA ILE A 32 0.11 -3.64 -26.31
C ILE A 32 1.32 -2.74 -26.46
N SER A 33 1.10 -1.50 -26.90
CA SER A 33 2.07 -0.42 -26.86
C SER A 33 1.85 0.45 -25.63
N LYS A 34 2.90 1.18 -25.23
CA LYS A 34 2.77 2.18 -24.18
C LYS A 34 1.80 3.29 -24.63
N GLY A 35 0.82 3.59 -23.79
CA GLY A 35 -0.23 4.58 -24.06
C GLY A 35 -1.49 3.99 -24.71
N ASP A 36 -1.50 2.70 -25.06
CA ASP A 36 -2.71 2.07 -25.58
C ASP A 36 -3.75 1.95 -24.45
N GLU A 37 -5.01 2.28 -24.73
CA GLU A 37 -6.13 2.07 -23.82
C GLU A 37 -6.45 0.57 -23.73
N ILE A 38 -6.24 -0.04 -22.55
CA ILE A 38 -6.36 -1.50 -22.40
C ILE A 38 -7.58 -1.94 -21.60
N MET A 39 -8.16 -1.05 -20.80
CA MET A 39 -9.37 -1.33 -20.02
C MET A 39 -10.04 -0.02 -19.60
N ASP A 40 -11.30 -0.12 -19.23
CA ASP A 40 -12.05 0.96 -18.60
C ASP A 40 -12.16 0.69 -17.09
N VAL A 41 -11.87 1.72 -16.30
CA VAL A 41 -11.95 1.66 -14.84
C VAL A 41 -12.94 2.70 -14.34
N GLU A 42 -13.89 2.23 -13.53
CA GLU A 42 -14.87 3.06 -12.84
C GLU A 42 -14.55 3.13 -11.35
N THR A 43 -14.68 4.32 -10.78
CA THR A 43 -14.57 4.57 -9.35
C THR A 43 -15.83 5.30 -8.90
N ALA A 44 -16.00 5.49 -7.59
CA ALA A 44 -17.12 6.26 -7.05
C ALA A 44 -17.23 7.71 -7.57
N LYS A 45 -16.19 8.26 -8.22
CA LYS A 45 -16.16 9.67 -8.67
C LYS A 45 -15.81 9.86 -10.14
N ILE A 46 -15.11 8.91 -10.75
CA ILE A 46 -14.49 9.03 -12.07
C ILE A 46 -14.65 7.69 -12.78
N ALA A 47 -15.06 7.72 -14.04
CA ALA A 47 -14.88 6.62 -14.98
C ALA A 47 -13.92 7.09 -16.07
N ASN A 48 -12.88 6.32 -16.35
CA ASN A 48 -11.88 6.68 -17.35
C ASN A 48 -11.21 5.45 -17.96
N ALA A 49 -10.69 5.59 -19.18
CA ALA A 49 -9.86 4.57 -19.80
C ALA A 49 -8.49 4.51 -19.10
N PHE A 50 -8.00 3.30 -18.85
CA PHE A 50 -6.66 3.04 -18.36
C PHE A 50 -5.73 2.78 -19.54
N GLU A 51 -4.73 3.65 -19.69
CA GLU A 51 -3.66 3.51 -20.66
C GLU A 51 -2.52 2.66 -20.11
N SER A 52 -1.99 1.74 -20.93
CA SER A 52 -0.88 0.90 -20.52
C SER A 52 0.39 1.73 -20.29
N PRO A 53 1.03 1.65 -19.10
CA PRO A 53 2.28 2.35 -18.84
C PRO A 53 3.49 1.73 -19.58
N VAL A 54 3.31 0.51 -20.10
CA VAL A 54 4.37 -0.34 -20.63
C VAL A 54 3.94 -1.00 -21.93
N ALA A 55 4.91 -1.48 -22.71
CA ALA A 55 4.66 -2.23 -23.93
C ALA A 55 4.96 -3.73 -23.70
N GLY A 56 4.30 -4.60 -24.45
CA GLY A 56 4.52 -6.04 -24.41
C GLY A 56 3.27 -6.82 -24.80
N LYS A 57 3.20 -8.09 -24.44
CA LYS A 57 2.03 -8.93 -24.73
C LYS A 57 1.20 -9.14 -23.47
N LEU A 58 -0.12 -8.99 -23.56
CA LEU A 58 -1.01 -9.31 -22.44
C LEU A 58 -1.04 -10.83 -22.25
N ARG A 59 -0.47 -11.33 -21.16
CA ARG A 59 -0.35 -12.77 -20.90
C ARG A 59 -1.40 -13.30 -19.93
N ARG A 60 -1.91 -12.45 -19.03
CA ARG A 60 -3.00 -12.79 -18.10
C ARG A 60 -3.92 -11.60 -17.86
N LYS A 61 -5.22 -11.90 -17.76
CA LYS A 61 -6.24 -11.07 -17.11
C LYS A 61 -6.56 -11.77 -15.79
N VAL A 62 -6.30 -11.09 -14.69
CA VAL A 62 -6.42 -11.64 -13.32
C VAL A 62 -7.75 -11.24 -12.69
N VAL A 63 -8.33 -10.13 -13.13
CA VAL A 63 -9.60 -9.57 -12.66
C VAL A 63 -10.58 -9.54 -13.83
N ASP A 64 -11.79 -10.05 -13.58
CA ASP A 64 -12.85 -10.12 -14.58
C ASP A 64 -13.61 -8.79 -14.70
N GLU A 65 -14.32 -8.61 -15.82
CA GLU A 65 -15.17 -7.44 -16.02
C GLU A 65 -16.34 -7.43 -15.02
N GLY A 66 -16.62 -6.26 -14.46
CA GLY A 66 -17.60 -6.06 -13.40
C GLY A 66 -17.05 -6.27 -11.99
N GLU A 67 -15.80 -6.71 -11.82
CA GLU A 67 -15.20 -6.87 -10.50
C GLU A 67 -14.65 -5.55 -9.95
N THR A 68 -14.97 -5.28 -8.68
CA THR A 68 -14.40 -4.17 -7.91
C THR A 68 -13.24 -4.68 -7.06
N VAL A 69 -12.07 -4.07 -7.24
CA VAL A 69 -10.85 -4.46 -6.55
C VAL A 69 -10.15 -3.26 -5.93
N PRO A 70 -9.45 -3.45 -4.80
CA PRO A 70 -8.72 -2.39 -4.12
C PRO A 70 -7.58 -1.84 -4.98
N VAL A 71 -7.19 -0.60 -4.72
CA VAL A 71 -6.01 0.02 -5.34
C VAL A 71 -4.77 -0.83 -5.11
N GLY A 72 -3.97 -1.02 -6.16
CA GLY A 72 -2.78 -1.86 -6.13
C GLY A 72 -3.04 -3.35 -6.38
N ALA A 73 -4.29 -3.80 -6.45
CA ALA A 73 -4.61 -5.18 -6.84
C ALA A 73 -4.09 -5.47 -8.26
N LEU A 74 -3.62 -6.70 -8.48
CA LEU A 74 -3.15 -7.14 -9.79
C LEU A 74 -4.33 -7.34 -10.74
N LEU A 75 -4.37 -6.57 -11.83
CA LEU A 75 -5.38 -6.68 -12.86
C LEU A 75 -4.95 -7.60 -14.00
N GLY A 76 -3.66 -7.54 -14.36
CA GLY A 76 -3.14 -8.32 -15.47
C GLY A 76 -1.62 -8.34 -15.50
N VAL A 77 -1.09 -9.18 -16.39
CA VAL A 77 0.35 -9.37 -16.57
C VAL A 77 0.73 -9.15 -18.03
N ILE A 78 1.72 -8.29 -18.25
CA ILE A 78 2.39 -8.10 -19.53
C ILE A 78 3.76 -8.78 -19.44
N ALA A 79 4.08 -9.64 -20.40
CA ALA A 79 5.40 -10.26 -20.48
C ALA A 79 5.76 -10.62 -21.92
N GLU A 80 7.06 -10.77 -22.20
CA GLU A 80 7.55 -11.26 -23.50
C GLU A 80 7.22 -12.74 -23.70
N ASP A 81 7.15 -13.19 -24.96
CA ASP A 81 6.88 -14.59 -25.33
C ASP A 81 7.91 -15.58 -24.76
N ALA A 82 9.11 -15.10 -24.40
CA ALA A 82 10.15 -15.92 -23.78
C ALA A 82 9.82 -16.36 -22.34
N VAL A 83 8.90 -15.68 -21.65
CA VAL A 83 8.45 -16.08 -20.30
C VAL A 83 7.42 -17.20 -20.42
N SER A 84 7.65 -18.31 -19.72
CA SER A 84 6.73 -19.44 -19.74
C SER A 84 5.44 -19.11 -19.00
N ASP A 85 4.33 -19.72 -19.44
CA ASP A 85 3.04 -19.58 -18.76
C ASP A 85 3.09 -20.05 -17.30
N ALA A 86 3.88 -21.09 -17.01
CA ALA A 86 4.08 -21.59 -15.65
C ALA A 86 4.75 -20.56 -14.73
N ASP A 87 5.75 -19.83 -15.23
CA ASP A 87 6.41 -18.77 -14.46
C ASP A 87 5.45 -17.60 -14.20
N ILE A 88 4.60 -17.27 -15.17
CA ILE A 88 3.59 -16.22 -15.03
C ILE A 88 2.53 -16.63 -14.01
N ASP A 89 2.04 -17.87 -14.05
CA ASP A 89 1.03 -18.35 -13.10
C ASP A 89 1.60 -18.42 -11.68
N ALA A 90 2.85 -18.86 -11.52
CA ALA A 90 3.55 -18.82 -10.23
C ALA A 90 3.69 -17.39 -9.70
N PHE A 91 4.06 -16.44 -10.57
CA PHE A 91 4.17 -15.03 -10.21
C PHE A 91 2.82 -14.43 -9.80
N VAL A 92 1.75 -14.70 -10.55
CA VAL A 92 0.38 -14.23 -10.22
C VAL A 92 -0.03 -14.76 -8.85
N SER A 93 0.18 -16.05 -8.59
CA SER A 93 -0.18 -16.67 -7.32
C SER A 93 0.60 -16.07 -6.14
N ASP A 94 1.91 -15.84 -6.30
CA ASP A 94 2.75 -15.22 -5.27
C ASP A 94 2.34 -13.75 -5.01
N PHE A 95 2.07 -12.99 -6.07
CA PHE A 95 1.60 -11.61 -5.94
C PHE A 95 0.27 -11.55 -5.20
N GLN A 96 -0.70 -12.39 -5.58
CA GLN A 96 -2.03 -12.40 -4.93
C GLN A 96 -1.93 -12.78 -3.45
N ALA A 97 -1.10 -13.77 -3.10
CA ALA A 97 -0.88 -14.17 -1.71
C ALA A 97 -0.32 -13.00 -0.89
N LYS A 98 0.78 -12.38 -1.36
CA LYS A 98 1.41 -11.24 -0.69
C LYS A 98 0.48 -10.03 -0.60
N PHE A 99 -0.29 -9.76 -1.65
CA PHE A 99 -1.26 -8.67 -1.65
C PHE A 99 -2.38 -8.92 -0.63
N ALA A 100 -2.92 -10.14 -0.56
CA ALA A 100 -3.92 -10.52 0.44
C ALA A 100 -3.37 -10.43 1.87
N GLU A 101 -2.13 -10.90 2.11
CA GLU A 101 -1.45 -10.78 3.40
C GLU A 101 -1.28 -9.32 3.81
N SER A 102 -0.80 -8.45 2.91
CA SER A 102 -0.64 -7.01 3.20
C SER A 102 -1.96 -6.30 3.49
N GLN A 103 -3.04 -6.66 2.78
CA GLN A 103 -4.39 -6.17 3.04
C GLN A 103 -4.91 -6.62 4.42
N ALA A 104 -4.72 -7.89 4.76
CA ALA A 104 -5.11 -8.44 6.05
C ALA A 104 -4.30 -7.81 7.20
N ALA A 105 -2.99 -7.62 7.02
CA ALA A 105 -2.12 -6.98 7.99
C ALA A 105 -2.51 -5.51 8.21
N THR A 106 -2.85 -4.77 7.15
CA THR A 106 -3.36 -3.40 7.24
C THR A 106 -4.69 -3.34 7.98
N ALA A 107 -5.63 -4.25 7.67
CA ALA A 107 -6.93 -4.31 8.34
C ALA A 107 -6.79 -4.67 9.84
N GLY A 108 -5.90 -5.60 10.17
CA GLY A 108 -5.60 -5.98 11.55
C GLY A 108 -4.91 -4.85 12.32
N ALA A 109 -3.97 -4.13 11.69
CA ALA A 109 -3.34 -2.95 12.28
C ALA A 109 -4.34 -1.82 12.55
N ALA A 110 -5.31 -1.61 11.65
CA ALA A 110 -6.38 -0.64 11.85
C ALA A 110 -7.31 -1.00 13.02
N GLN A 111 -7.34 -2.26 13.47
CA GLN A 111 -8.09 -2.70 14.65
C GLN A 111 -7.28 -2.61 15.95
N GLN A 112 -5.95 -2.50 15.88
CA GLN A 112 -5.14 -2.32 17.09
C GLN A 112 -5.25 -0.89 17.59
N GLU A 113 -5.71 -0.75 18.84
CA GLU A 113 -5.85 0.56 19.45
C GLU A 113 -4.47 1.13 19.83
N PRO A 114 -4.17 2.37 19.44
CA PRO A 114 -2.93 3.01 19.86
C PRO A 114 -2.85 3.15 21.37
N GLU A 115 -1.68 2.81 21.90
CA GLU A 115 -1.32 2.90 23.29
C GLU A 115 -0.77 4.29 23.63
N VAL A 116 -0.58 4.54 24.92
CA VAL A 116 -0.08 5.80 25.43
C VAL A 116 1.01 5.56 26.46
N VAL A 117 2.08 6.36 26.41
CA VAL A 117 3.15 6.41 27.42
C VAL A 117 3.38 7.85 27.86
N GLU A 118 3.75 8.04 29.13
CA GLU A 118 4.18 9.32 29.67
C GLU A 118 5.71 9.38 29.70
N ALA A 119 6.30 10.40 29.08
CA ALA A 119 7.75 10.62 29.04
C ALA A 119 8.07 12.12 29.20
N ASP A 120 8.89 12.47 30.20
CA ASP A 120 9.25 13.87 30.53
C ASP A 120 8.04 14.83 30.67
N GLY A 121 6.93 14.32 31.21
CA GLY A 121 5.67 15.08 31.34
C GLY A 121 4.88 15.26 30.04
N ILE A 122 5.31 14.60 28.95
CA ILE A 122 4.63 14.55 27.67
C ILE A 122 3.98 13.18 27.49
N ARG A 123 2.67 13.19 27.29
CA ARG A 123 1.89 12.03 26.91
C ARG A 123 2.06 11.75 25.42
N LEU A 124 2.71 10.64 25.09
CA LEU A 124 2.90 10.18 23.72
C LEU A 124 1.95 9.04 23.40
N ARG A 125 1.20 9.18 22.30
CA ARG A 125 0.40 8.10 21.72
C ARG A 125 1.23 7.37 20.66
N TYR A 126 1.12 6.05 20.61
CA TYR A 126 1.83 5.23 19.65
C TYR A 126 1.06 3.97 19.29
N LEU A 127 1.30 3.42 18.10
CA LEU A 127 0.81 2.11 17.70
C LEU A 127 1.97 1.12 17.68
N LYS A 128 1.96 0.12 18.55
CA LYS A 128 2.90 -1.01 18.51
C LYS A 128 2.35 -2.10 17.62
N LEU A 129 3.15 -2.61 16.67
CA LEU A 129 2.83 -3.82 15.92
C LEU A 129 4.00 -4.79 15.94
N GLY A 130 3.70 -6.09 15.88
CA GLY A 130 4.70 -7.16 15.91
C GLY A 130 5.24 -7.45 17.31
N ASP A 131 5.86 -8.63 17.45
CA ASP A 131 6.51 -9.07 18.70
C ASP A 131 7.79 -9.88 18.39
N ALA A 132 8.44 -9.56 17.27
CA ALA A 132 9.66 -10.22 16.82
C ALA A 132 10.90 -9.68 17.55
N GLU A 133 11.87 -10.56 17.78
CA GLU A 133 13.16 -10.25 18.41
C GLU A 133 14.05 -9.33 17.53
N GLY A 134 14.98 -8.60 18.17
CA GLY A 134 15.91 -7.67 17.52
C GLY A 134 15.60 -6.20 17.84
N ASP A 135 16.35 -5.26 17.25
CA ASP A 135 16.14 -3.84 17.57
C ASP A 135 14.76 -3.38 17.05
N PRO A 136 13.99 -2.60 17.82
CA PRO A 136 12.72 -2.10 17.35
C PRO A 136 12.89 -1.06 16.22
N VAL A 137 11.88 -0.95 15.35
CA VAL A 137 11.82 0.10 14.32
C VAL A 137 10.81 1.16 14.74
N ILE A 138 11.26 2.42 14.81
CA ILE A 138 10.42 3.56 15.16
C ILE A 138 10.05 4.32 13.89
N PHE A 139 8.75 4.52 13.66
CA PHE A 139 8.22 5.33 12.57
C PHE A 139 7.89 6.74 13.07
N LEU A 140 8.55 7.74 12.47
CA LEU A 140 8.41 9.16 12.80
C LEU A 140 7.81 9.92 11.63
N HIS A 141 6.65 10.54 11.82
CA HIS A 141 5.99 11.33 10.78
C HIS A 141 6.52 12.78 10.71
N GLY A 142 6.20 13.48 9.62
CA GLY A 142 6.52 14.91 9.43
C GLY A 142 5.42 15.86 9.92
N TYR A 143 5.60 17.16 9.69
CA TYR A 143 4.62 18.19 10.07
C TYR A 143 3.26 17.98 9.40
N GLY A 144 2.18 18.11 10.17
CA GLY A 144 0.80 17.95 9.68
C GLY A 144 0.33 16.50 9.49
N ALA A 145 1.10 15.53 9.97
CA ALA A 145 0.78 14.11 9.95
C ALA A 145 0.58 13.55 11.37
N ASP A 146 0.25 12.27 11.46
CA ASP A 146 0.15 11.49 12.70
C ASP A 146 0.56 10.02 12.46
N LEU A 147 0.46 9.16 13.47
CA LEU A 147 0.84 7.74 13.40
C LEU A 147 0.11 6.96 12.29
N ASN A 148 -1.09 7.39 11.86
CA ASN A 148 -1.89 6.69 10.87
C ASN A 148 -1.27 6.77 9.46
N ASN A 149 -0.35 7.71 9.23
CA ASN A 149 0.39 7.78 7.97
C ASN A 149 1.18 6.49 7.67
N TRP A 150 1.44 5.66 8.69
CA TRP A 150 2.21 4.43 8.57
C TRP A 150 1.36 3.16 8.44
N LEU A 151 0.03 3.25 8.40
CA LEU A 151 -0.87 2.08 8.36
C LEU A 151 -0.56 1.10 7.22
N PHE A 152 -0.04 1.59 6.09
CA PHE A 152 0.30 0.76 4.93
C PHE A 152 1.76 0.28 4.90
N ASN A 153 2.62 0.78 5.78
CA ASN A 153 4.04 0.46 5.80
C ASN A 153 4.46 -0.31 7.06
N GLN A 154 3.91 0.08 8.20
CA GLN A 154 4.23 -0.51 9.50
C GLN A 154 3.94 -2.02 9.55
N PRO A 155 2.79 -2.53 9.06
CA PRO A 155 2.48 -3.96 9.19
C PRO A 155 3.50 -4.85 8.47
N ALA A 156 3.96 -4.45 7.28
CA ALA A 156 4.95 -5.20 6.51
C ALA A 156 6.31 -5.30 7.24
N ILE A 157 6.72 -4.25 7.97
CA ILE A 157 7.94 -4.29 8.79
C ILE A 157 7.70 -5.08 10.09
N ALA A 158 6.47 -5.06 10.61
CA ALA A 158 6.07 -5.76 11.83
C ALA A 158 6.12 -7.28 11.72
N GLU A 159 6.13 -7.83 10.50
CA GLU A 159 6.34 -9.26 10.23
C GLU A 159 7.72 -9.76 10.69
N HIS A 160 8.70 -8.87 10.79
CA HIS A 160 10.09 -9.24 11.07
C HIS A 160 10.70 -8.51 12.25
N ARG A 161 10.09 -7.41 12.71
CA ARG A 161 10.61 -6.57 13.80
C ARG A 161 9.46 -6.09 14.66
N THR A 162 9.71 -5.85 15.95
CA THR A 162 8.79 -5.03 16.74
C THR A 162 8.83 -3.59 16.23
N THR A 163 7.66 -2.99 15.99
CA THR A 163 7.56 -1.63 15.42
C THR A 163 6.73 -0.70 16.30
N TYR A 164 7.06 0.59 16.27
CA TYR A 164 6.33 1.65 16.97
C TYR A 164 6.10 2.85 16.04
N ALA A 165 4.84 3.14 15.71
CA ALA A 165 4.47 4.38 15.02
C ALA A 165 4.01 5.42 16.04
N LEU A 166 4.73 6.54 16.13
CA LEU A 166 4.49 7.56 17.16
C LEU A 166 3.65 8.71 16.61
N ASP A 167 2.73 9.22 17.43
CA ASP A 167 2.28 10.60 17.34
C ASP A 167 3.35 11.49 18.01
N LEU A 168 4.09 12.28 17.24
CA LEU A 168 5.07 13.21 17.82
C LEU A 168 4.39 14.23 18.74
N PRO A 169 5.10 14.83 19.73
CA PRO A 169 4.54 15.91 20.53
C PRO A 169 3.92 17.01 19.64
N GLY A 170 2.74 17.50 20.02
CA GLY A 170 1.94 18.44 19.23
C GLY A 170 1.01 17.78 18.19
N HIS A 171 1.21 16.51 17.84
CA HIS A 171 0.53 15.83 16.72
C HIS A 171 -0.39 14.71 17.19
N GLY A 172 -1.26 14.23 16.30
CA GLY A 172 -2.23 13.14 16.54
C GLY A 172 -2.97 13.20 17.88
N GLY A 173 -2.90 12.13 18.66
CA GLY A 173 -3.44 12.05 20.02
C GLY A 173 -2.42 12.29 21.14
N SER A 174 -1.18 12.69 20.83
CA SER A 174 -0.18 13.09 21.84
C SER A 174 -0.47 14.48 22.44
N THR A 175 0.19 14.81 23.56
CA THR A 175 0.07 16.13 24.20
C THR A 175 0.29 17.26 23.19
N LYS A 176 -0.61 18.25 23.20
CA LYS A 176 -0.61 19.38 22.25
C LYS A 176 0.26 20.55 22.66
N ASP A 177 0.36 20.81 23.96
CA ASP A 177 1.26 21.83 24.49
C ASP A 177 2.68 21.24 24.58
N VAL A 178 3.58 21.77 23.76
CA VAL A 178 4.98 21.32 23.69
C VAL A 178 5.93 22.31 24.37
N GLY A 179 5.40 23.28 25.13
CA GLY A 179 6.18 24.32 25.79
C GLY A 179 7.02 25.12 24.79
N GLU A 180 8.34 25.16 24.99
CA GLU A 180 9.26 25.88 24.09
C GLU A 180 9.38 25.26 22.70
N GLY A 181 8.99 23.99 22.52
CA GLY A 181 9.01 23.32 21.22
C GLY A 181 10.39 23.16 20.58
N THR A 182 11.47 23.25 21.36
CA THR A 182 12.84 23.09 20.85
C THR A 182 13.16 21.62 20.58
N VAL A 183 14.01 21.35 19.58
CA VAL A 183 14.42 19.97 19.24
C VAL A 183 14.97 19.22 20.47
N PRO A 184 15.86 19.78 21.31
CA PRO A 184 16.33 19.09 22.51
C PRO A 184 15.25 18.81 23.54
N ALA A 185 14.23 19.68 23.67
CA ALA A 185 13.11 19.42 24.58
C ALA A 185 12.22 18.29 24.05
N LEU A 186 11.91 18.30 22.76
CA LEU A 186 11.10 17.27 22.12
C LEU A 186 11.78 15.89 22.11
N ALA A 187 13.10 15.85 21.92
CA ALA A 187 13.90 14.63 21.90
C ALA A 187 14.03 13.93 23.28
N LYS A 188 13.56 14.54 24.37
CA LYS A 188 13.52 13.85 25.67
C LYS A 188 12.32 12.91 25.81
N ALA A 189 11.26 13.17 25.04
CA ALA A 189 10.05 12.36 25.09
C ALA A 189 10.10 11.20 24.09
N VAL A 190 10.85 11.33 22.98
CA VAL A 190 10.91 10.41 21.84
C VAL A 190 12.21 9.62 21.85
#